data_AF-H5YJU9-F1
#
_entry.id   AF-H5YJU9-F1
#
_cell.length_a   1.000
_cell.length_b   1.000
_cell.length_c   1.000
_cell.angle_alpha   90.00
_cell.angle_beta   90.00
_cell.angle_gamma   90.00
#
_symmetry.space_group_name_H-M   'P 1'
#
loop_
_entity.id
_entity.type
_entity.pdbx_description
1 polymer ?
#
loop_
_entity_poly.entity_id
_entity_poly.type
_entity_poly.pdbx_seq_one_letter_code
_entity_poly.pdbx_strand_id
1 'polypeptide(L)'
;METRAPYVLIGSFVLAAILAVFGFVYWLNNTGGIGPRTSYHVQFQGPVPGLLVGAGVLFNGIRVGEVTQLGLAPDNPRFVNATISVASTTPVRADSRVGLDFQGLTGVPVVTLEGGIIVAKAGEPPTLIAEAGAGQSMTQAARDALRRVDTVLEDNSGPLKDTVANLKTFSEGLARNTGRIDGILAGLEKMTGGGTPAQKVTYDLRTPQNLGPAGKTLSASLAIPEPTAVAMLQTQRMLFAPGGDNPGFADFLWADSIPKLVQARLIDSFENYDIAHAPLRTADLGQADYQLLIDIRRFRIATEGETRVEIGLSARIVDKNGKVIASRLVETSEKLDKVEPAVAVAAFDTAFTRIARELIGWTVQAV
;
A
#
# COMPACT_ATOMS: atom_id res chain seq x y z
N MET A 1 -2.20 9.32 119.39
CA MET A 1 -0.90 8.94 118.79
C MET A 1 -0.85 7.42 118.71
N GLU A 2 -0.91 6.87 117.50
CA GLU A 2 -0.37 5.54 117.14
C GLU A 2 -0.49 5.40 115.62
N THR A 3 0.49 5.91 114.89
CA THR A 3 0.64 5.66 113.44
C THR A 3 1.16 4.24 113.26
N ARG A 4 0.28 3.24 113.38
CA ARG A 4 0.60 1.86 112.99
C ARG A 4 0.60 1.82 111.46
N ALA A 5 1.77 1.92 110.85
CA ALA A 5 1.93 1.71 109.41
C ALA A 5 1.39 0.31 109.05
N PRO A 6 0.48 0.17 108.07
CA PRO A 6 -0.05 -1.13 107.69
C PRO A 6 1.01 -1.88 106.87
N TYR A 7 2.00 -2.46 107.56
CA TYR A 7 3.08 -3.24 106.95
C TYR A 7 2.55 -4.36 106.03
N VAL A 8 1.38 -4.90 106.35
CA VAL A 8 0.68 -5.91 105.54
C VAL A 8 0.27 -5.35 104.17
N LEU A 9 -0.21 -4.10 104.10
CA LEU A 9 -0.68 -3.48 102.85
C LEU A 9 0.49 -3.15 101.91
N ILE A 10 1.60 -2.68 102.49
CA ILE A 10 2.84 -2.42 101.74
C ILE A 10 3.45 -3.74 101.26
N GLY A 11 3.49 -4.76 102.13
CA GLY A 11 3.96 -6.10 101.78
C GLY A 11 3.16 -6.73 100.64
N SER A 12 1.83 -6.65 100.66
CA SER A 12 0.99 -7.19 99.58
C SER A 12 1.19 -6.47 98.25
N PHE A 13 1.38 -5.14 98.27
CA PHE A 13 1.61 -4.37 97.05
C PHE A 13 2.96 -4.72 96.40
N VAL A 14 4.03 -4.82 97.21
CA VAL A 14 5.35 -5.23 96.71
C VAL A 14 5.30 -6.64 96.14
N LEU A 15 4.61 -7.58 96.81
CA LEU A 15 4.43 -8.94 96.30
C LEU A 15 3.67 -8.97 94.97
N ALA A 16 2.60 -8.17 94.84
CA ALA A 16 1.83 -8.05 93.61
C ALA A 16 2.66 -7.43 92.47
N ALA A 17 3.50 -6.43 92.76
CA ALA A 17 4.40 -5.84 91.77
C ALA A 17 5.45 -6.84 91.27
N ILE A 18 6.02 -7.66 92.17
CA ILE A 18 6.96 -8.73 91.78
C ILE A 18 6.26 -9.75 90.89
N LEU A 19 5.06 -10.21 91.26
CA LEU A 19 4.28 -11.13 90.43
C LEU A 19 3.92 -10.54 89.07
N ALA A 20 3.60 -9.24 89.01
CA ALA A 20 3.34 -8.55 87.75
C ALA A 20 4.58 -8.48 86.85
N VAL A 21 5.77 -8.22 87.41
CA VAL A 21 7.04 -8.24 86.67
C VAL A 21 7.34 -9.64 86.13
N PHE A 22 7.21 -10.68 86.97
CA PHE A 22 7.41 -12.06 86.51
C PHE A 22 6.38 -12.45 85.44
N GLY A 23 5.12 -12.07 85.61
CA GLY A 23 4.07 -12.28 84.61
C GLY A 23 4.37 -11.57 83.29
N PHE A 24 4.87 -10.33 83.36
CA PHE A 24 5.24 -9.55 82.18
C PHE A 24 6.46 -10.14 81.45
N VAL A 25 7.52 -10.51 82.17
CA VAL A 25 8.71 -11.14 81.60
C VAL A 25 8.36 -12.50 80.99
N TYR A 26 7.57 -13.31 81.69
CA TYR A 26 7.07 -14.59 81.17
C TYR A 26 6.25 -14.38 79.90
N TRP A 27 5.33 -13.42 79.89
CA TRP A 27 4.52 -13.10 78.71
C TRP A 27 5.37 -12.61 77.53
N LEU A 28 6.35 -11.74 77.76
CA LEU A 28 7.23 -11.17 76.72
C LEU A 28 8.16 -12.22 76.10
N ASN A 29 8.66 -13.16 76.91
CA ASN A 29 9.48 -14.25 76.39
C ASN A 29 8.63 -15.27 75.59
N ASN A 30 7.32 -15.25 75.79
CA ASN A 30 6.38 -16.23 75.27
C ASN A 30 5.59 -15.76 74.03
N THR A 31 5.69 -14.49 73.65
CA THR A 31 5.08 -13.93 72.42
C THR A 31 5.77 -14.41 71.13
N GLY A 32 6.93 -15.07 71.23
CA GLY A 32 7.56 -15.80 70.14
C GLY A 32 7.05 -17.25 70.02
N GLY A 33 5.76 -17.45 69.71
CA GLY A 33 5.16 -18.73 69.30
C GLY A 33 5.62 -19.99 70.07
N ILE A 34 4.89 -20.36 71.12
CA ILE A 34 5.07 -21.64 71.83
C ILE A 34 4.68 -22.79 70.91
N GLY A 35 5.67 -23.43 70.31
CA GLY A 35 5.49 -24.65 69.57
C GLY A 35 6.83 -25.37 69.44
N PRO A 36 6.84 -26.71 69.26
CA PRO A 36 8.06 -27.39 68.88
C PRO A 36 8.61 -26.71 67.60
N ARG A 37 9.90 -26.37 67.62
CA ARG A 37 10.61 -25.75 66.50
C ARG A 37 11.73 -26.69 66.04
N THR A 38 11.94 -26.72 64.73
CA THR A 38 13.00 -27.51 64.09
C THR A 38 13.99 -26.55 63.43
N SER A 39 15.27 -26.77 63.68
CA SER A 39 16.35 -25.98 63.09
C SER A 39 16.78 -26.57 61.75
N TYR A 40 16.93 -25.72 60.74
CA TYR A 40 17.44 -26.08 59.41
C TYR A 40 18.64 -25.21 59.05
N HIS A 41 19.57 -25.79 58.28
CA HIS A 41 20.71 -25.06 57.71
C HIS A 41 20.43 -24.71 56.25
N VAL A 42 20.62 -23.43 55.92
CA VAL A 42 20.42 -22.88 54.58
C VAL A 42 21.75 -22.32 54.10
N GLN A 43 22.13 -22.62 52.87
CA GLN A 43 23.31 -22.06 52.23
C GLN A 43 22.94 -21.19 51.02
N PHE A 44 23.35 -19.93 51.05
CA PHE A 44 23.18 -18.98 49.95
C PHE A 44 24.43 -18.92 49.08
N GLN A 45 24.28 -19.16 47.77
CA GLN A 45 25.37 -19.15 46.79
C GLN A 45 25.68 -17.74 46.22
N GLY A 46 25.55 -16.71 47.06
CA GLY A 46 25.75 -15.32 46.68
C GLY A 46 25.60 -14.36 47.88
N PRO A 47 25.85 -13.06 47.66
CA PRO A 47 25.70 -12.07 48.72
C PRO A 47 24.23 -11.96 49.16
N VAL A 48 24.02 -11.91 50.48
CA VAL A 48 22.70 -11.68 51.12
C VAL A 48 22.67 -10.32 51.82
N PRO A 49 22.60 -9.21 51.06
CA PRO A 49 22.70 -7.87 51.63
C PRO A 49 21.54 -7.58 52.59
N GLY A 50 21.87 -7.19 53.82
CA GLY A 50 20.92 -6.74 54.84
C GLY A 50 20.25 -7.85 55.65
N LEU A 51 20.52 -9.13 55.38
CA LEU A 51 19.96 -10.23 56.18
C LEU A 51 20.57 -10.23 57.59
N LEU A 52 19.73 -10.24 58.61
CA LEU A 52 20.13 -10.17 60.01
C LEU A 52 19.56 -11.35 60.81
N VAL A 53 20.19 -11.63 61.95
CA VAL A 53 19.62 -12.55 62.96
C VAL A 53 18.30 -11.95 63.47
N GLY A 54 17.24 -12.77 63.51
CA GLY A 54 15.87 -12.35 63.78
C GLY A 54 15.04 -12.06 62.53
N ALA A 55 15.62 -12.08 61.32
CA ALA A 55 14.86 -11.91 60.09
C ALA A 55 13.77 -12.99 59.96
N GLY A 56 12.60 -12.60 59.46
CA GLY A 56 11.47 -13.51 59.29
C GLY A 56 11.76 -14.59 58.26
N VAL A 57 11.28 -15.80 58.54
CA VAL A 57 11.26 -16.91 57.58
C VAL A 57 9.80 -17.15 57.19
N LEU A 58 9.53 -17.05 55.89
CA LEU A 58 8.21 -17.22 55.32
C LEU A 58 8.18 -18.53 54.53
N PHE A 59 7.07 -19.26 54.59
CA PHE A 59 6.80 -20.40 53.73
C PHE A 59 5.59 -20.06 52.87
N ASN A 60 5.75 -20.03 51.54
CA ASN A 60 4.73 -19.56 50.60
C ASN A 60 4.06 -18.25 51.05
N GLY A 61 4.84 -17.29 51.57
CA GLY A 61 4.36 -15.99 52.04
C GLY A 61 3.80 -15.94 53.48
N ILE A 62 3.74 -17.06 54.20
CA ILE A 62 3.27 -17.11 55.60
C ILE A 62 4.48 -17.16 56.54
N ARG A 63 4.54 -16.29 57.56
CA ARG A 63 5.62 -16.31 58.55
C ARG A 63 5.57 -17.59 59.38
N VAL A 64 6.59 -18.43 59.26
CA VAL A 64 6.69 -19.74 59.92
C VAL A 64 7.88 -19.85 60.88
N GLY A 65 8.79 -18.88 60.87
CA GLY A 65 10.00 -18.94 61.66
C GLY A 65 10.84 -17.67 61.60
N GLU A 66 12.09 -17.81 62.04
CA GLU A 66 13.10 -16.75 62.05
C GLU A 66 14.52 -17.28 61.85
N VAL A 67 15.42 -16.42 61.39
CA VAL A 67 16.86 -16.70 61.29
C VAL A 67 17.47 -16.60 62.69
N THR A 68 18.07 -17.68 63.19
CA THR A 68 18.67 -17.72 64.53
C THR A 68 20.19 -17.49 64.49
N GLN A 69 20.84 -17.82 63.39
CA GLN A 69 22.29 -17.63 63.24
C GLN A 69 22.64 -17.32 61.79
N LEU A 70 23.66 -16.48 61.59
CA LEU A 70 24.20 -16.14 60.27
C LEU A 70 25.73 -16.15 60.33
N GLY A 71 26.36 -16.78 59.34
CA GLY A 71 27.82 -16.87 59.25
C GLY A 71 28.30 -17.15 57.83
N LEU A 72 29.60 -17.00 57.60
CA LEU A 72 30.24 -17.34 56.33
C LEU A 72 30.54 -18.84 56.30
N ALA A 73 30.41 -19.47 55.14
CA ALA A 73 30.78 -20.88 54.99
C ALA A 73 32.31 -21.04 55.12
N PRO A 74 32.82 -21.93 55.99
CA PRO A 74 34.26 -22.14 56.18
C PRO A 74 34.97 -22.58 54.88
N ASP A 75 34.27 -23.34 54.05
CA ASP A 75 34.82 -23.93 52.82
C ASP A 75 34.85 -22.93 51.64
N ASN A 76 33.96 -21.93 51.64
CA ASN A 76 33.90 -20.91 50.60
C ASN A 76 33.37 -19.58 51.17
N PRO A 77 34.24 -18.58 51.40
CA PRO A 77 33.84 -17.27 51.94
C PRO A 77 32.84 -16.49 51.09
N ARG A 78 32.58 -16.91 49.84
CA ARG A 78 31.55 -16.30 48.98
C ARG A 78 30.14 -16.79 49.30
N PHE A 79 30.01 -17.87 50.08
CA PHE A 79 28.73 -18.45 50.48
C PHE A 79 28.40 -18.10 51.93
N VAL A 80 27.11 -17.90 52.18
CA VAL A 80 26.59 -17.53 53.50
C VAL A 80 25.74 -18.67 54.03
N ASN A 81 26.08 -19.15 55.22
CA ASN A 81 25.33 -20.17 55.94
C ASN A 81 24.41 -19.47 56.96
N ALA A 82 23.11 -19.71 56.84
CA ALA A 82 22.10 -19.25 57.78
C ALA A 82 21.46 -20.46 58.48
N THR A 83 21.26 -20.36 59.78
CA THR A 83 20.45 -21.33 60.53
C THR A 83 19.09 -20.69 60.79
N ILE A 84 18.04 -21.40 60.39
CA ILE A 84 16.66 -20.96 60.56
C ILE A 84 15.95 -21.86 61.57
N SER A 85 15.11 -21.27 62.41
CA SER A 85 14.22 -22.00 63.31
C SER A 85 12.79 -21.87 62.80
N VAL A 86 12.19 -22.99 62.40
CA VAL A 86 10.85 -23.04 61.81
C VAL A 86 9.92 -23.87 62.69
N ALA A 87 8.63 -23.53 62.74
CA ALA A 87 7.65 -24.34 63.46
C ALA A 87 7.63 -25.79 62.93
N SER A 88 7.62 -26.80 63.82
CA SER A 88 7.63 -28.21 63.41
C SER A 88 6.37 -28.66 62.67
N THR A 89 5.32 -27.84 62.65
CA THR A 89 4.10 -28.05 61.84
C THR A 89 4.28 -27.62 60.38
N THR A 90 5.35 -26.91 60.03
CA THR A 90 5.62 -26.47 58.67
C THR A 90 6.19 -27.63 57.84
N PRO A 91 5.61 -27.94 56.66
CA PRO A 91 6.05 -29.05 55.82
C PRO A 91 7.31 -28.67 55.02
N VAL A 92 8.43 -28.42 55.71
CA VAL A 92 9.75 -28.21 55.10
C VAL A 92 10.31 -29.56 54.66
N ARG A 93 10.77 -29.66 53.42
CA ARG A 93 11.28 -30.89 52.80
C ARG A 93 12.66 -30.63 52.18
N ALA A 94 13.38 -31.71 51.84
CA ALA A 94 14.69 -31.62 51.22
C ALA A 94 14.67 -30.93 49.83
N ASP A 95 13.53 -30.96 49.15
CA ASP A 95 13.30 -30.29 47.87
C ASP A 95 12.70 -28.89 48.02
N SER A 96 12.57 -28.37 49.25
CA SER A 96 12.14 -27.01 49.48
C SER A 96 13.16 -26.02 48.92
N ARG A 97 12.70 -25.12 48.06
CA ARG A 97 13.53 -24.06 47.49
C ARG A 97 13.62 -22.91 48.48
N VAL A 98 14.80 -22.32 48.58
CA VAL A 98 15.05 -21.17 49.47
C VAL A 98 15.40 -19.95 48.65
N GLY A 99 14.67 -18.86 48.90
CA GLY A 99 14.90 -17.55 48.32
C GLY A 99 15.17 -16.50 49.39
N LEU A 100 15.62 -15.33 48.93
CA LEU A 100 15.63 -14.11 49.71
C LEU A 100 14.67 -13.14 49.02
N ASP A 101 13.70 -12.63 49.77
CA ASP A 101 12.78 -11.61 49.28
C ASP A 101 12.88 -10.36 50.15
N PHE A 102 12.39 -9.22 49.65
CA PHE A 102 12.46 -7.94 50.35
C PHE A 102 11.05 -7.43 50.61
N GLN A 103 10.64 -7.43 51.89
CA GLN A 103 9.29 -7.04 52.27
C GLN A 103 9.20 -5.55 52.62
N GLY A 104 8.16 -4.89 52.09
CA GLY A 104 7.82 -3.50 52.39
C GLY A 104 8.64 -2.46 51.64
N LEU A 105 8.27 -1.19 51.80
CA LEU A 105 8.90 -0.06 51.09
C LEU A 105 10.36 0.19 51.53
N THR A 106 10.70 -0.22 52.75
CA THR A 106 12.07 -0.15 53.30
C THR A 106 12.94 -1.33 52.85
N GLY A 107 12.37 -2.33 52.17
CA GLY A 107 13.09 -3.47 51.61
C GLY A 107 13.79 -4.31 52.67
N VAL A 108 13.09 -4.70 53.73
CA VAL A 108 13.69 -5.56 54.77
C VAL A 108 13.79 -6.99 54.22
N PRO A 109 14.98 -7.60 54.22
CA PRO A 109 15.15 -8.94 53.70
C PRO A 109 14.50 -9.99 54.60
N VAL A 110 13.81 -10.93 53.97
CA VAL A 110 13.19 -12.08 54.61
C VAL A 110 13.55 -13.35 53.83
N VAL A 111 13.71 -14.46 54.55
CA VAL A 111 14.00 -15.75 53.92
C VAL A 111 12.68 -16.37 53.49
N THR A 112 12.56 -16.73 52.22
CA THR A 112 11.36 -17.40 51.68
C THR A 112 11.66 -18.87 51.43
N LEU A 113 10.72 -19.73 51.84
CA LEU A 113 10.71 -21.16 51.62
C LEU A 113 9.54 -21.48 50.69
N GLU A 114 9.83 -22.15 49.59
CA GLU A 114 8.81 -22.66 48.67
C GLU A 114 8.74 -24.18 48.76
N GLY A 115 7.51 -24.69 48.91
CA GLY A 115 7.27 -26.13 49.01
C GLY A 115 7.55 -26.84 47.70
N GLY A 116 8.40 -27.87 47.74
CA GLY A 116 8.61 -28.76 46.61
C GLY A 116 7.45 -29.73 46.39
N ILE A 117 7.45 -30.38 45.21
CA ILE A 117 6.32 -31.17 44.68
C ILE A 117 6.40 -32.65 45.10
N ILE A 118 7.48 -33.10 45.73
CA ILE A 118 7.75 -34.53 45.98
C ILE A 118 7.43 -34.91 47.42
N VAL A 119 6.53 -35.88 47.61
CA VAL A 119 6.15 -36.42 48.92
C VAL A 119 7.18 -37.45 49.39
N ALA A 120 8.34 -37.00 49.87
CA ALA A 120 9.37 -37.87 50.46
C ALA A 120 9.46 -37.75 52.00
N LYS A 121 9.86 -38.86 52.63
CA LYS A 121 9.85 -39.14 54.09
C LYS A 121 10.77 -38.18 54.86
N ALA A 122 10.29 -37.65 55.99
CA ALA A 122 11.08 -36.81 56.90
C ALA A 122 12.17 -37.65 57.62
N GLY A 123 13.43 -37.28 57.42
CA GLY A 123 14.61 -37.80 58.12
C GLY A 123 15.78 -36.82 57.94
N GLU A 124 16.60 -36.68 59.00
CA GLU A 124 17.78 -35.79 59.26
C GLU A 124 17.88 -34.44 58.52
N PRO A 125 18.13 -33.31 59.22
CA PRO A 125 17.93 -31.96 58.68
C PRO A 125 18.77 -31.71 57.41
N PRO A 126 18.14 -31.66 56.22
CA PRO A 126 18.86 -31.47 54.98
C PRO A 126 19.29 -30.01 54.84
N THR A 127 20.50 -29.78 54.32
CA THR A 127 20.96 -28.44 53.95
C THR A 127 20.19 -27.97 52.71
N LEU A 128 19.45 -26.88 52.83
CA LEU A 128 18.70 -26.31 51.71
C LEU A 128 19.59 -25.32 50.94
N ILE A 129 19.67 -25.48 49.62
CA ILE A 129 20.53 -24.68 48.73
C ILE A 129 19.67 -23.64 47.99
N ALA A 130 20.05 -22.36 48.07
CA ALA A 130 19.37 -21.29 47.33
C ALA A 130 19.80 -21.23 45.84
N GLU A 131 18.88 -20.81 44.96
CA GLU A 131 19.14 -20.70 43.51
C GLU A 131 20.11 -19.55 43.18
N ALA A 132 20.80 -19.68 42.04
CA ALA A 132 21.70 -18.65 41.54
C ALA A 132 20.92 -17.34 41.25
N GLY A 133 21.31 -16.25 41.90
CA GLY A 133 20.63 -14.95 41.79
C GLY A 133 19.56 -14.69 42.85
N ALA A 134 19.27 -15.64 43.74
CA ALA A 134 18.26 -15.51 44.80
C ALA A 134 18.53 -14.36 45.81
N GLY A 135 19.75 -13.79 45.84
CA GLY A 135 20.09 -12.62 46.67
C GLY A 135 20.15 -11.29 45.91
N GLN A 136 19.82 -11.26 44.61
CA GLN A 136 19.91 -10.06 43.79
C GLN A 136 18.63 -9.22 43.89
N SER A 137 18.79 -7.90 44.09
CA SER A 137 17.66 -6.97 44.07
C SER A 137 17.27 -6.58 42.63
N MET A 138 15.98 -6.30 42.42
CA MET A 138 15.42 -5.86 41.13
C MET A 138 16.15 -4.62 40.55
N THR A 139 16.57 -3.70 41.41
CA THR A 139 17.31 -2.48 41.00
C THR A 139 18.69 -2.80 40.43
N GLN A 140 19.32 -3.89 40.88
CA GLN A 140 20.62 -4.31 40.40
C GLN A 140 20.51 -4.98 39.02
N ALA A 141 19.51 -5.84 38.84
CA ALA A 141 19.18 -6.41 37.53
C ALA A 141 18.85 -5.33 36.49
N ALA A 142 18.12 -4.28 36.88
CA ALA A 142 17.79 -3.16 36.00
C ALA A 142 19.02 -2.35 35.55
N ARG A 143 19.97 -2.09 36.46
CA ARG A 143 21.22 -1.38 36.11
C ARG A 143 22.10 -2.20 35.16
N ASP A 144 22.15 -3.51 35.34
CA ASP A 144 22.93 -4.39 34.47
C ASP A 144 22.28 -4.53 33.08
N ALA A 145 20.95 -4.49 33.00
CA ALA A 145 20.22 -4.42 31.73
C ALA A 145 20.51 -3.11 30.97
N LEU A 146 20.53 -1.97 31.67
CA LEU A 146 20.86 -0.67 31.06
C LEU A 146 22.27 -0.65 30.46
N ARG A 147 23.29 -1.16 31.17
CA ARG A 147 24.65 -1.23 30.62
C ARG A 147 24.74 -2.12 29.38
N ARG A 148 23.95 -3.20 29.31
CA ARG A 148 23.88 -4.05 28.11
C ARG A 148 23.27 -3.33 26.91
N VAL A 149 22.34 -2.41 27.13
CA VAL A 149 21.74 -1.61 26.05
C VAL A 149 22.77 -0.64 25.46
N ASP A 150 23.59 0.00 26.30
CA ASP A 150 24.66 0.90 25.84
C ASP A 150 25.68 0.17 24.95
N THR A 151 26.11 -1.04 25.34
CA THR A 151 27.04 -1.87 24.54
C THR A 151 26.44 -2.29 23.20
N VAL A 152 25.17 -2.69 23.19
CA VAL A 152 24.48 -3.08 21.94
C VAL A 152 24.30 -1.89 21.00
N LEU A 153 24.10 -0.69 21.52
CA LEU A 153 23.98 0.54 20.72
C LEU A 153 25.33 0.99 20.12
N GLU A 154 26.43 0.85 20.85
CA GLU A 154 27.78 1.13 20.32
C GLU A 154 28.17 0.15 19.21
N ASP A 155 27.96 -1.16 19.42
CA ASP A 155 28.35 -2.22 18.47
C ASP A 155 27.50 -2.24 17.18
N ASN A 156 26.25 -1.77 17.21
CA ASN A 156 25.34 -1.79 16.04
C ASN A 156 25.28 -0.47 15.26
N SER A 157 26.10 0.52 15.61
CA SER A 157 26.08 1.86 15.01
C SER A 157 26.48 1.90 13.52
N GLY A 158 27.26 0.92 13.04
CA GLY A 158 27.65 0.79 11.62
C GLY A 158 26.50 0.30 10.72
N PRO A 159 25.94 -0.91 10.95
CA PRO A 159 24.84 -1.45 10.16
C PRO A 159 23.58 -0.57 10.12
N LEU A 160 23.30 0.17 11.21
CA LEU A 160 22.18 1.12 11.24
C LEU A 160 22.40 2.31 10.29
N LYS A 161 23.62 2.85 10.22
CA LYS A 161 23.97 3.94 9.31
C LYS A 161 23.88 3.49 7.85
N ASP A 162 24.34 2.28 7.55
CA ASP A 162 24.25 1.71 6.21
C ASP A 162 22.79 1.53 5.77
N THR A 163 21.93 1.08 6.68
CA THR A 163 20.49 0.95 6.42
C THR A 163 19.85 2.31 6.12
N VAL A 164 20.17 3.35 6.88
CA VAL A 164 19.67 4.72 6.65
C VAL A 164 20.18 5.28 5.31
N ALA A 165 21.45 5.05 4.97
CA ALA A 165 22.02 5.46 3.70
C ALA A 165 21.32 4.76 2.52
N ASN A 166 21.11 3.44 2.62
CA ASN A 166 20.39 2.66 1.61
C ASN A 166 18.94 3.11 1.46
N LEU A 167 18.26 3.42 2.56
CA LEU A 167 16.89 3.93 2.53
C LEU A 167 16.80 5.27 1.79
N LYS A 168 17.79 6.16 2.01
CA LYS A 168 17.90 7.43 1.30
C LYS A 168 18.13 7.22 -0.19
N THR A 169 19.10 6.38 -0.58
CA THR A 169 19.38 6.08 -1.99
C THR A 169 18.17 5.45 -2.70
N PHE A 170 17.46 4.54 -2.02
CA PHE A 170 16.23 3.95 -2.53
C PHE A 170 15.12 4.98 -2.68
N SER A 171 14.92 5.84 -1.67
CA SER A 171 13.91 6.90 -1.69
C SER A 171 14.17 7.94 -2.79
N GLU A 172 15.44 8.31 -3.00
CA GLU A 172 15.84 9.16 -4.11
C GLU A 172 15.67 8.45 -5.47
N GLY A 173 15.94 7.15 -5.55
CA GLY A 173 15.69 6.33 -6.74
C GLY A 173 14.20 6.24 -7.08
N LEU A 174 13.34 6.15 -6.07
CA LEU A 174 11.88 6.18 -6.21
C LEU A 174 11.40 7.56 -6.63
N ALA A 175 11.89 8.63 -5.98
CA ALA A 175 11.55 10.02 -6.31
C ALA A 175 11.98 10.42 -7.73
N ARG A 176 13.07 9.85 -8.26
CA ARG A 176 13.48 10.04 -9.66
C ARG A 176 12.66 9.24 -10.67
N ASN A 177 12.01 8.15 -10.24
CA ASN A 177 11.24 7.26 -11.10
C ASN A 177 9.71 7.41 -10.97
N THR A 178 9.22 8.33 -10.13
CA THR A 178 7.79 8.64 -9.97
C THR A 178 7.10 8.88 -11.32
N GLY A 179 7.69 9.68 -12.21
CA GLY A 179 7.11 9.93 -13.54
C GLY A 179 7.04 8.68 -14.45
N ARG A 180 7.92 7.68 -14.25
CA ARG A 180 7.81 6.38 -14.97
C ARG A 180 6.76 5.48 -14.35
N ILE A 181 6.59 5.51 -13.03
CA ILE A 181 5.56 4.75 -12.32
C ILE A 181 4.17 5.29 -12.67
N ASP A 182 4.00 6.61 -12.77
CA ASP A 182 2.78 7.25 -13.24
C ASP A 182 2.46 6.85 -14.70
N GLY A 183 3.48 6.77 -15.56
CA GLY A 183 3.32 6.30 -16.94
C GLY A 183 2.93 4.82 -17.06
N ILE A 184 3.44 3.96 -16.18
CA ILE A 184 3.06 2.55 -16.11
C ILE A 184 1.63 2.41 -15.60
N LEU A 185 1.25 3.19 -14.59
CA LEU A 185 -0.10 3.17 -14.03
C LEU A 185 -1.14 3.68 -15.05
N ALA A 186 -0.85 4.78 -15.74
CA ALA A 186 -1.68 5.30 -16.83
C ALA A 186 -1.76 4.33 -18.03
N GLY A 187 -0.65 3.66 -18.36
CA GLY A 187 -0.63 2.61 -19.38
C GLY A 187 -1.49 1.41 -18.98
N LEU A 188 -1.46 1.02 -17.71
CA LEU A 188 -2.24 -0.08 -17.17
C LEU A 188 -3.73 0.27 -17.10
N GLU A 189 -4.11 1.47 -16.68
CA GLU A 189 -5.48 1.98 -16.73
C GLU A 189 -6.05 1.99 -18.15
N LYS A 190 -5.23 2.35 -19.15
CA LYS A 190 -5.62 2.33 -20.57
C LYS A 190 -5.76 0.90 -21.12
N MET A 191 -4.97 -0.05 -20.65
CA MET A 191 -5.07 -1.47 -21.05
C MET A 191 -6.19 -2.23 -20.32
N THR A 192 -6.53 -1.85 -19.10
CA THR A 192 -7.59 -2.48 -18.30
C THR A 192 -8.97 -1.85 -18.52
N GLY A 193 -9.07 -0.86 -19.42
CA GLY A 193 -10.33 -0.18 -19.73
C GLY A 193 -10.83 0.74 -18.60
N GLY A 194 -9.96 1.12 -17.68
CA GLY A 194 -10.26 1.92 -16.48
C GLY A 194 -10.22 3.44 -16.68
N GLY A 195 -10.20 3.93 -17.93
CA GLY A 195 -10.39 5.34 -18.25
C GLY A 195 -11.79 5.58 -18.81
N THR A 196 -12.37 6.76 -18.57
CA THR A 196 -13.53 7.23 -19.36
C THR A 196 -13.16 7.06 -20.83
N PRO A 197 -13.88 6.24 -21.63
CA PRO A 197 -13.52 6.02 -23.02
C PRO A 197 -13.46 7.38 -23.69
N ALA A 198 -12.29 7.75 -24.22
CA ALA A 198 -12.12 9.00 -24.93
C ALA A 198 -13.21 9.06 -26.01
N GLN A 199 -14.12 10.03 -25.86
CA GLN A 199 -15.31 10.09 -26.68
C GLN A 199 -14.86 10.54 -28.08
N LYS A 200 -14.81 9.60 -29.01
CA LYS A 200 -14.44 9.90 -30.40
C LYS A 200 -15.39 10.96 -30.96
N VAL A 201 -14.82 11.98 -31.58
CA VAL A 201 -15.55 13.07 -32.20
C VAL A 201 -15.69 12.77 -33.69
N THR A 202 -16.94 12.60 -34.11
CA THR A 202 -17.29 12.32 -35.51
C THR A 202 -17.47 13.61 -36.28
N TYR A 203 -16.80 13.71 -37.43
CA TYR A 203 -16.89 14.80 -38.39
C TYR A 203 -17.42 14.28 -39.73
N ASP A 204 -18.18 15.10 -40.44
CA ASP A 204 -18.67 14.80 -41.78
C ASP A 204 -18.15 15.86 -42.75
N LEU A 205 -18.03 15.50 -44.02
CA LEU A 205 -17.85 16.46 -45.10
C LEU A 205 -19.18 17.17 -45.35
N ARG A 206 -19.14 18.48 -45.58
CA ARG A 206 -20.34 19.22 -45.94
C ARG A 206 -20.70 18.99 -47.40
N THR A 207 -21.99 18.80 -47.67
CA THR A 207 -22.48 18.78 -49.04
C THR A 207 -22.35 20.17 -49.66
N PRO A 208 -21.69 20.30 -50.82
CA PRO A 208 -21.64 21.55 -51.58
C PRO A 208 -23.04 22.04 -51.97
N GLN A 209 -23.40 23.26 -51.59
CA GLN A 209 -24.73 23.84 -51.89
C GLN A 209 -24.74 24.85 -53.06
N ASN A 210 -23.59 25.37 -53.46
CA ASN A 210 -23.49 26.35 -54.54
C ASN A 210 -22.47 25.90 -55.60
N LEU A 211 -22.93 25.02 -56.49
CA LEU A 211 -22.12 24.43 -57.55
C LEU A 211 -22.07 25.30 -58.82
N GLY A 212 -22.72 26.47 -58.81
CA GLY A 212 -22.85 27.37 -59.96
C GLY A 212 -24.21 27.26 -60.64
N PRO A 213 -24.48 28.07 -61.69
CA PRO A 213 -25.74 27.99 -62.43
C PRO A 213 -25.89 26.61 -63.07
N ALA A 214 -27.08 26.02 -62.96
CA ALA A 214 -27.44 24.78 -63.65
C ALA A 214 -27.22 24.97 -65.16
N GLY A 215 -26.22 24.26 -65.70
CA GLY A 215 -25.87 24.28 -67.10
C GLY A 215 -26.59 23.17 -67.84
N LYS A 216 -25.82 22.35 -68.58
CA LYS A 216 -26.32 21.10 -69.14
C LYS A 216 -26.76 20.14 -68.02
N THR A 217 -27.66 19.22 -68.32
CA THR A 217 -28.10 18.15 -67.41
C THR A 217 -27.63 16.79 -67.94
N LEU A 218 -27.66 15.77 -67.09
CA LEU A 218 -27.37 14.40 -67.53
C LEU A 218 -28.49 13.93 -68.46
N SER A 219 -28.13 13.46 -69.66
CA SER A 219 -29.11 13.02 -70.67
C SER A 219 -29.42 11.52 -70.59
N ALA A 220 -28.68 10.78 -69.78
CA ALA A 220 -28.79 9.33 -69.61
C ALA A 220 -28.62 8.93 -68.14
N SER A 221 -29.05 7.72 -67.79
CA SER A 221 -28.94 7.22 -66.43
C SER A 221 -27.49 6.97 -66.03
N LEU A 222 -27.07 7.54 -64.90
CA LEU A 222 -25.72 7.40 -64.35
C LEU A 222 -25.78 6.73 -62.98
N ALA A 223 -24.92 5.74 -62.74
CA ALA A 223 -24.70 5.19 -61.40
C ALA A 223 -23.32 5.57 -60.87
N ILE A 224 -23.23 5.83 -59.57
CA ILE A 224 -21.96 6.02 -58.85
C ILE A 224 -21.79 4.82 -57.90
N PRO A 225 -20.99 3.81 -58.26
CA PRO A 225 -20.63 2.74 -57.33
C PRO A 225 -19.73 3.26 -56.19
N GLU A 226 -19.50 2.44 -55.16
CA GLU A 226 -18.58 2.80 -54.09
C GLU A 226 -17.18 3.07 -54.67
N PRO A 227 -16.55 4.23 -54.38
CA PRO A 227 -15.21 4.54 -54.83
C PRO A 227 -14.19 3.47 -54.41
N THR A 228 -13.26 3.19 -55.30
CA THR A 228 -12.12 2.32 -55.01
C THR A 228 -10.98 3.12 -54.39
N ALA A 229 -10.20 2.50 -53.50
CA ALA A 229 -9.02 3.13 -52.89
C ALA A 229 -8.07 2.07 -52.33
N VAL A 230 -6.80 2.44 -52.09
CA VAL A 230 -5.86 1.59 -51.34
C VAL A 230 -6.32 1.38 -49.90
N ALA A 231 -5.90 0.28 -49.26
CA ALA A 231 -6.37 -0.09 -47.92
C ALA A 231 -6.21 1.00 -46.86
N MET A 232 -5.14 1.81 -46.92
CA MET A 232 -4.93 2.93 -46.00
C MET A 232 -6.03 3.99 -46.08
N LEU A 233 -6.63 4.20 -47.25
CA LEU A 233 -7.73 5.14 -47.48
C LEU A 233 -9.09 4.54 -47.11
N GLN A 234 -9.19 3.23 -46.89
CA GLN A 234 -10.43 2.57 -46.45
C GLN A 234 -10.59 2.69 -44.92
N THR A 235 -10.57 3.93 -44.42
CA THR A 235 -10.56 4.23 -42.99
C THR A 235 -11.50 5.37 -42.65
N GLN A 236 -11.88 5.48 -41.38
CA GLN A 236 -12.56 6.65 -40.80
C GLN A 236 -11.56 7.64 -40.18
N ARG A 237 -10.26 7.34 -40.14
CA ARG A 237 -9.28 8.21 -39.49
C ARG A 237 -8.80 9.32 -40.42
N MET A 238 -8.35 10.43 -39.84
CA MET A 238 -7.60 11.44 -40.57
C MET A 238 -6.23 10.89 -40.96
N LEU A 239 -5.86 11.02 -42.24
CA LEU A 239 -4.57 10.55 -42.76
C LEU A 239 -3.59 11.71 -42.93
N PHE A 240 -2.31 11.42 -42.74
CA PHE A 240 -1.21 12.38 -42.84
C PHE A 240 -0.12 11.89 -43.80
N ALA A 241 0.58 12.83 -44.43
CA ALA A 241 1.77 12.58 -45.24
C ALA A 241 2.93 13.53 -44.85
N PRO A 242 4.10 13.01 -44.44
CA PRO A 242 4.40 11.59 -44.21
C PRO A 242 3.51 10.99 -43.11
N GLY A 243 3.34 9.67 -43.13
CA GLY A 243 2.52 8.97 -42.14
C GLY A 243 3.06 9.18 -40.73
N GLY A 244 2.16 9.29 -39.75
CA GLY A 244 2.53 9.47 -38.34
C GLY A 244 1.31 9.73 -37.47
N ASP A 245 1.46 9.52 -36.16
CA ASP A 245 0.43 9.86 -35.19
C ASP A 245 0.42 11.37 -34.93
N ASN A 246 -0.76 11.97 -35.03
CA ASN A 246 -1.00 13.36 -34.65
C ASN A 246 -1.90 13.37 -33.41
N PRO A 247 -1.37 13.69 -32.21
CA PRO A 247 -2.13 13.64 -30.96
C PRO A 247 -3.44 14.44 -30.99
N GLY A 248 -3.46 15.58 -31.69
CA GLY A 248 -4.66 16.42 -31.87
C GLY A 248 -5.79 15.77 -32.68
N PHE A 249 -5.54 14.62 -33.32
CA PHE A 249 -6.50 13.84 -34.11
C PHE A 249 -6.72 12.44 -33.53
N ALA A 250 -6.26 12.17 -32.30
CA ALA A 250 -6.41 10.86 -31.66
C ALA A 250 -7.89 10.42 -31.55
N ASP A 251 -8.77 11.37 -31.25
CA ASP A 251 -10.20 11.14 -31.07
C ASP A 251 -11.01 11.45 -32.35
N PHE A 252 -10.35 11.84 -33.44
CA PHE A 252 -11.03 12.19 -34.70
C PHE A 252 -11.54 10.95 -35.43
N LEU A 253 -12.80 11.00 -35.88
CA LEU A 253 -13.34 10.10 -36.89
C LEU A 253 -14.12 10.86 -37.96
N TRP A 254 -14.04 10.38 -39.19
CA TRP A 254 -15.01 10.66 -40.24
C TRP A 254 -16.30 9.87 -39.98
N ALA A 255 -17.43 10.42 -40.42
CA ALA A 255 -18.77 9.83 -40.26
C ALA A 255 -18.91 8.45 -40.90
N ASP A 256 -18.15 8.19 -41.96
CA ASP A 256 -18.00 6.89 -42.58
C ASP A 256 -16.56 6.74 -43.12
N SER A 257 -16.21 5.56 -43.62
CA SER A 257 -14.98 5.35 -44.38
C SER A 257 -14.88 6.35 -45.53
N ILE A 258 -13.66 6.84 -45.79
CA ILE A 258 -13.43 7.86 -46.83
C ILE A 258 -14.10 7.52 -48.18
N PRO A 259 -14.07 6.26 -48.70
CA PRO A 259 -14.78 5.93 -49.93
C PRO A 259 -16.29 6.16 -49.87
N LYS A 260 -16.95 5.67 -48.83
CA LYS A 260 -18.40 5.84 -48.65
C LYS A 260 -18.79 7.30 -48.42
N LEU A 261 -17.97 8.03 -47.66
CA LEU A 261 -18.15 9.45 -47.42
C LEU A 261 -18.07 10.24 -48.73
N VAL A 262 -17.03 10.00 -49.54
CA VAL A 262 -16.86 10.63 -50.85
C VAL A 262 -18.02 10.27 -51.79
N GLN A 263 -18.46 9.01 -51.80
CA GLN A 263 -19.61 8.59 -52.62
C GLN A 263 -20.87 9.36 -52.24
N ALA A 264 -21.24 9.37 -50.96
CA ALA A 264 -22.44 10.02 -50.47
C ALA A 264 -22.42 11.51 -50.83
N ARG A 265 -21.30 12.19 -50.53
CA ARG A 265 -21.19 13.63 -50.79
C ARG A 265 -21.11 13.97 -52.27
N LEU A 266 -20.61 13.08 -53.13
CA LEU A 266 -20.68 13.27 -54.58
C LEU A 266 -22.13 13.13 -55.08
N ILE A 267 -22.86 12.10 -54.65
CA ILE A 267 -24.28 11.93 -55.00
C ILE A 267 -25.09 13.16 -54.54
N ASP A 268 -24.97 13.55 -53.26
CA ASP A 268 -25.65 14.74 -52.74
C ASP A 268 -25.25 16.02 -53.52
N SER A 269 -24.01 16.10 -54.02
CA SER A 269 -23.59 17.23 -54.87
C SER A 269 -24.30 17.23 -56.23
N PHE A 270 -24.46 16.06 -56.85
CA PHE A 270 -25.24 15.95 -58.08
C PHE A 270 -26.72 16.25 -57.84
N GLU A 271 -27.30 15.81 -56.73
CA GLU A 271 -28.69 16.13 -56.34
C GLU A 271 -28.89 17.64 -56.16
N ASN A 272 -27.92 18.32 -55.53
CA ASN A 272 -27.93 19.77 -55.41
C ASN A 272 -27.73 20.51 -56.76
N TYR A 273 -27.12 19.85 -57.75
CA TYR A 273 -26.96 20.40 -59.09
C TYR A 273 -28.22 20.22 -59.95
N ASP A 274 -28.77 18.99 -59.98
CA ASP A 274 -30.01 18.63 -60.67
C ASP A 274 -30.62 17.37 -60.05
N ILE A 275 -31.58 17.56 -59.14
CA ILE A 275 -32.25 16.48 -58.42
C ILE A 275 -33.00 15.51 -59.35
N ALA A 276 -33.47 15.95 -60.52
CA ALA A 276 -34.30 15.13 -61.39
C ALA A 276 -33.49 14.08 -62.17
N HIS A 277 -32.19 14.35 -62.39
CA HIS A 277 -31.29 13.49 -63.15
C HIS A 277 -30.05 13.09 -62.34
N ALA A 278 -30.10 13.25 -61.00
CA ALA A 278 -28.99 12.93 -60.14
C ALA A 278 -28.63 11.43 -60.24
N PRO A 279 -27.32 11.09 -60.24
CA PRO A 279 -26.89 9.71 -60.25
C PRO A 279 -27.31 8.98 -58.98
N LEU A 280 -27.63 7.70 -59.11
CA LEU A 280 -28.01 6.85 -57.99
C LEU A 280 -26.91 5.86 -57.63
N ARG A 281 -27.02 5.24 -56.46
CA ARG A 281 -26.16 4.10 -56.11
C ARG A 281 -26.51 2.92 -57.01
N THR A 282 -25.52 2.10 -57.30
CA THR A 282 -25.72 0.87 -58.10
C THR A 282 -26.70 -0.13 -57.46
N ALA A 283 -26.96 -0.03 -56.16
CA ALA A 283 -27.97 -0.87 -55.49
C ALA A 283 -29.41 -0.36 -55.70
N ASP A 284 -29.57 0.95 -55.90
CA ASP A 284 -30.87 1.62 -56.06
C ASP A 284 -31.28 1.68 -57.54
N LEU A 285 -30.30 1.55 -58.43
CA LEU A 285 -30.48 1.49 -59.87
C LEU A 285 -30.26 0.05 -60.37
N GLY A 286 -31.07 -0.43 -61.30
CA GLY A 286 -30.81 -1.70 -61.99
C GLY A 286 -29.61 -1.58 -62.93
N GLN A 287 -29.86 -1.57 -64.23
CA GLN A 287 -28.81 -1.37 -65.23
C GLN A 287 -28.75 0.11 -65.65
N ALA A 288 -27.69 0.82 -65.26
CA ALA A 288 -27.41 2.19 -65.70
C ALA A 288 -26.88 2.21 -67.15
N ASP A 289 -27.14 3.28 -67.88
CA ASP A 289 -26.51 3.52 -69.20
C ASP A 289 -25.01 3.74 -69.06
N TYR A 290 -24.62 4.46 -68.01
CA TYR A 290 -23.24 4.77 -67.68
C TYR A 290 -22.94 4.58 -66.19
N GLN A 291 -21.68 4.34 -65.86
CA GLN A 291 -21.19 4.39 -64.48
C GLN A 291 -20.02 5.35 -64.34
N LEU A 292 -20.04 6.17 -63.30
CA LEU A 292 -18.93 7.03 -62.91
C LEU A 292 -18.09 6.33 -61.84
N LEU A 293 -17.01 5.69 -62.27
CA LEU A 293 -16.06 5.01 -61.41
C LEU A 293 -15.06 6.00 -60.83
N ILE A 294 -14.92 6.02 -59.50
CA ILE A 294 -13.96 6.86 -58.79
C ILE A 294 -12.87 5.99 -58.15
N ASP A 295 -11.62 6.38 -58.31
CA ASP A 295 -10.45 5.84 -57.61
C ASP A 295 -9.80 6.96 -56.80
N ILE A 296 -9.81 6.83 -55.46
CA ILE A 296 -9.30 7.83 -54.53
C ILE A 296 -7.79 7.65 -54.42
N ARG A 297 -7.05 8.61 -54.96
CA ARG A 297 -5.58 8.64 -54.97
C ARG A 297 -5.01 9.32 -53.72
N ARG A 298 -5.67 10.39 -53.27
CA ARG A 298 -5.25 11.20 -52.12
C ARG A 298 -6.47 11.69 -51.36
N PHE A 299 -6.40 11.57 -50.03
CA PHE A 299 -7.33 12.17 -49.09
C PHE A 299 -6.63 12.28 -47.74
N ARG A 300 -5.87 13.36 -47.53
CA ARG A 300 -4.91 13.46 -46.42
C ARG A 300 -4.49 14.90 -46.14
N ILE A 301 -3.84 15.11 -45.00
CA ILE A 301 -3.10 16.33 -44.68
C ILE A 301 -1.61 16.08 -44.98
N ALA A 302 -1.04 16.82 -45.92
CA ALA A 302 0.40 16.87 -46.12
C ALA A 302 1.01 17.86 -45.14
N THR A 303 2.03 17.44 -44.38
CA THR A 303 2.72 18.24 -43.36
C THR A 303 4.17 18.57 -43.74
N GLU A 304 4.68 17.95 -44.81
CA GLU A 304 6.00 18.26 -45.34
C GLU A 304 5.95 19.51 -46.23
N GLY A 305 6.76 20.52 -45.91
CA GLY A 305 6.72 21.82 -46.57
C GLY A 305 5.55 22.68 -46.08
N GLU A 306 4.70 23.14 -46.99
CA GLU A 306 3.49 23.89 -46.63
C GLU A 306 2.37 22.93 -46.24
N THR A 307 1.92 23.02 -44.98
CA THR A 307 0.81 22.22 -44.47
C THR A 307 -0.45 22.47 -45.30
N ARG A 308 -1.01 21.39 -45.87
CA ARG A 308 -2.17 21.47 -46.74
C ARG A 308 -3.00 20.21 -46.75
N VAL A 309 -4.29 20.36 -47.01
CA VAL A 309 -5.18 19.26 -47.38
C VAL A 309 -4.98 18.93 -48.84
N GLU A 310 -4.89 17.64 -49.15
CA GLU A 310 -4.81 17.11 -50.51
C GLU A 310 -5.96 16.13 -50.76
N ILE A 311 -6.78 16.43 -51.77
CA ILE A 311 -7.74 15.48 -52.33
C ILE A 311 -7.37 15.25 -53.79
N GLY A 312 -7.27 13.98 -54.20
CA GLY A 312 -6.97 13.58 -55.56
C GLY A 312 -7.79 12.37 -55.96
N LEU A 313 -8.57 12.50 -57.03
CA LEU A 313 -9.50 11.49 -57.53
C LEU A 313 -9.22 11.21 -59.01
N SER A 314 -9.21 9.93 -59.39
CA SER A 314 -9.25 9.51 -60.78
C SER A 314 -10.67 9.03 -61.11
N ALA A 315 -11.33 9.75 -62.02
CA ALA A 315 -12.68 9.48 -62.47
C ALA A 315 -12.69 8.84 -63.86
N ARG A 316 -13.55 7.84 -64.06
CA ARG A 316 -13.77 7.18 -65.35
C ARG A 316 -15.25 7.00 -65.57
N ILE A 317 -15.71 7.35 -66.76
CA ILE A 317 -17.08 7.07 -67.20
C ILE A 317 -17.03 5.85 -68.09
N VAL A 318 -17.78 4.81 -67.74
CA VAL A 318 -17.91 3.58 -68.52
C VAL A 318 -19.35 3.40 -68.99
N ASP A 319 -19.53 2.86 -70.19
CA ASP A 319 -20.86 2.47 -70.66
C ASP A 319 -21.31 1.14 -70.04
N LYS A 320 -22.55 0.74 -70.31
CA LYS A 320 -23.14 -0.54 -69.88
C LYS A 320 -22.36 -1.81 -70.29
N ASN A 321 -21.44 -1.72 -71.25
CA ASN A 321 -20.58 -2.82 -71.68
C ASN A 321 -19.20 -2.78 -71.00
N GLY A 322 -18.96 -1.82 -70.10
CA GLY A 322 -17.68 -1.60 -69.43
C GLY A 322 -16.64 -0.87 -70.29
N LYS A 323 -17.03 -0.31 -71.45
CA LYS A 323 -16.11 0.47 -72.28
C LYS A 323 -15.92 1.85 -71.66
N VAL A 324 -14.67 2.24 -71.45
CA VAL A 324 -14.33 3.60 -70.97
C VAL A 324 -14.66 4.61 -72.07
N ILE A 325 -15.55 5.55 -71.75
CA ILE A 325 -15.98 6.66 -72.62
C ILE A 325 -15.13 7.89 -72.38
N ALA A 326 -14.85 8.19 -71.12
CA ALA A 326 -14.04 9.32 -70.72
C ALA A 326 -13.25 9.02 -69.44
N SER A 327 -12.13 9.72 -69.24
CA SER A 327 -11.32 9.63 -68.02
C SER A 327 -10.81 11.01 -67.64
N ARG A 328 -10.73 11.30 -66.35
CA ARG A 328 -10.21 12.56 -65.82
C ARG A 328 -9.50 12.33 -64.49
N LEU A 329 -8.39 13.03 -64.30
CA LEU A 329 -7.74 13.15 -62.99
C LEU A 329 -8.09 14.54 -62.44
N VAL A 330 -8.57 14.60 -61.21
CA VAL A 330 -8.94 15.84 -60.52
C VAL A 330 -8.20 15.90 -59.20
N GLU A 331 -7.46 16.96 -58.97
CA GLU A 331 -6.63 17.14 -57.77
C GLU A 331 -6.76 18.56 -57.24
N THR A 332 -6.88 18.72 -55.92
CA THR A 332 -6.97 20.03 -55.29
C THR A 332 -6.14 20.12 -54.01
N SER A 333 -5.54 21.29 -53.89
CA SER A 333 -4.91 21.92 -52.74
C SER A 333 -5.81 22.73 -51.82
N GLU A 334 -5.80 22.57 -50.48
CA GLU A 334 -6.06 23.72 -49.59
C GLU A 334 -4.94 23.91 -48.60
N LYS A 335 -4.42 25.14 -48.50
CA LYS A 335 -3.51 25.49 -47.41
C LYS A 335 -4.22 25.32 -46.06
N LEU A 336 -3.49 24.82 -45.08
CA LEU A 336 -3.96 24.62 -43.72
C LEU A 336 -3.11 25.44 -42.75
N ASP A 337 -3.68 26.53 -42.24
CA ASP A 337 -2.97 27.44 -41.32
C ASP A 337 -2.72 26.80 -39.95
N LYS A 338 -3.62 25.93 -39.50
CA LYS A 338 -3.53 25.20 -38.23
C LYS A 338 -3.93 23.75 -38.39
N VAL A 339 -3.11 22.85 -37.86
CA VAL A 339 -3.35 21.40 -37.86
C VAL A 339 -4.30 21.03 -36.71
N GLU A 340 -5.56 21.43 -36.85
CA GLU A 340 -6.64 21.17 -35.88
C GLU A 340 -7.84 20.54 -36.58
N PRO A 341 -8.60 19.64 -35.92
CA PRO A 341 -9.73 18.93 -36.53
C PRO A 341 -10.72 19.80 -37.29
N ALA A 342 -11.27 20.85 -36.64
CA ALA A 342 -12.29 21.69 -37.25
C ALA A 342 -11.76 22.50 -38.45
N VAL A 343 -10.52 22.97 -38.38
CA VAL A 343 -9.87 23.73 -39.45
C VAL A 343 -9.56 22.81 -40.65
N ALA A 344 -9.07 21.60 -40.37
CA ALA A 344 -8.83 20.59 -41.39
C ALA A 344 -10.12 20.21 -42.11
N VAL A 345 -11.21 19.94 -41.39
CA VAL A 345 -12.51 19.60 -42.00
C VAL A 345 -13.02 20.74 -42.89
N ALA A 346 -12.93 22.00 -42.46
CA ALA A 346 -13.32 23.14 -43.30
C ALA A 346 -12.46 23.27 -44.58
N ALA A 347 -11.16 22.94 -44.50
CA ALA A 347 -10.29 22.88 -45.66
C ALA A 347 -10.66 21.71 -46.60
N PHE A 348 -10.97 20.53 -46.05
CA PHE A 348 -11.51 19.41 -46.83
C PHE A 348 -12.84 19.77 -47.51
N ASP A 349 -13.76 20.46 -46.84
CA ASP A 349 -15.03 20.93 -47.41
C ASP A 349 -14.81 21.85 -48.62
N THR A 350 -13.85 22.78 -48.48
CA THR A 350 -13.49 23.73 -49.54
C THR A 350 -12.87 23.01 -50.74
N ALA A 351 -11.91 22.12 -50.49
CA ALA A 351 -11.30 21.27 -51.51
C ALA A 351 -12.37 20.42 -52.23
N PHE A 352 -13.20 19.72 -51.47
CA PHE A 352 -14.22 18.82 -52.00
C PHE A 352 -15.25 19.57 -52.85
N THR A 353 -15.65 20.79 -52.45
CA THR A 353 -16.54 21.65 -53.24
C THR A 353 -15.99 21.93 -54.64
N ARG A 354 -14.68 22.19 -54.76
CA ARG A 354 -14.05 22.39 -56.08
C ARG A 354 -14.04 21.11 -56.91
N ILE A 355 -13.68 19.98 -56.28
CA ILE A 355 -13.67 18.67 -56.94
C ILE A 355 -15.07 18.30 -57.44
N ALA A 356 -16.10 18.44 -56.60
CA ALA A 356 -17.47 18.14 -56.97
C ALA A 356 -17.92 19.00 -58.15
N ARG A 357 -17.66 20.31 -58.12
CA ARG A 357 -17.98 21.21 -59.24
C ARG A 357 -17.29 20.80 -60.54
N GLU A 358 -16.01 20.48 -60.49
CA GLU A 358 -15.25 20.06 -61.67
C GLU A 358 -15.75 18.71 -62.22
N LEU A 359 -15.96 17.72 -61.33
CA LEU A 359 -16.43 16.40 -61.73
C LEU A 359 -17.84 16.44 -62.30
N ILE A 360 -18.77 17.18 -61.69
CA ILE A 360 -20.14 17.31 -62.19
C ILE A 360 -20.13 17.96 -63.57
N GLY A 361 -19.45 19.11 -63.71
CA GLY A 361 -19.36 19.82 -64.99
C GLY A 361 -18.74 18.98 -66.10
N TRP A 362 -17.72 18.18 -65.77
CA TRP A 362 -17.12 17.23 -66.71
C TRP A 362 -18.04 16.06 -67.07
N THR A 363 -18.72 15.47 -66.08
CA THR A 363 -19.57 14.29 -66.27
C THR A 363 -20.76 14.63 -67.16
N VAL A 364 -21.41 15.75 -66.89
CA VAL A 364 -22.53 16.29 -67.67
C VAL A 364 -22.12 16.63 -69.11
N GLN A 365 -20.86 16.97 -69.37
CA GLN A 365 -20.37 17.22 -70.73
C GLN A 365 -20.07 15.93 -71.49
N ALA A 366 -19.77 14.84 -70.76
CA ALA A 366 -19.34 13.57 -71.34
C ALA A 366 -20.50 12.60 -71.61
N VAL A 367 -21.65 12.77 -70.95
CA VAL A 367 -22.80 11.84 -70.96
C VAL A 367 -24.09 12.50 -71.43
#